data_AF-A0A2S8G7C0-F1
#
_entry.id   AF-A0A2S8G7C0-F1
#
_cell.length_a   1.000
_cell.length_b   1.000
_cell.length_c   1.000
_cell.angle_alpha   90.00
_cell.angle_beta   90.00
_cell.angle_gamma   90.00
#
_symmetry.space_group_name_H-M   'P 1'
#
loop_
_entity.id
_entity.type
_entity.pdbx_description
1 polymer ?
#
loop_
_entity_poly.entity_id
_entity_poly.type
_entity_poly.pdbx_seq_one_letter_code
_entity_poly.pdbx_strand_id
1 'polypeptide(L)'
;MPRLRGNNCGNQFVGASGIAEEGKMDNEPYRGSFSPDDISPWFWDIVARADRNRERLEAELHGMTREEIIRFNDEFEEAAVQLVDEPFLSYMGDGVSEDGAQDIADYVVSQGKGVYAEIWARPETIPTTVKPNEPHTFAGLASNVFWERFRELIPYQLDEF
;
A
#
# COMPACT_ATOMS: atom_id res chain seq x y z
N MET A 1 -59.86 -48.64 24.99
CA MET A 1 -60.59 -47.61 25.78
C MET A 1 -60.25 -47.87 27.25
N PRO A 2 -59.92 -46.88 28.10
CA PRO A 2 -60.27 -45.46 28.02
C PRO A 2 -59.10 -44.47 28.10
N ARG A 3 -59.42 -43.23 27.71
CA ARG A 3 -58.65 -41.98 27.83
C ARG A 3 -58.74 -41.43 29.24
N LEU A 4 -57.74 -40.65 29.68
CA LEU A 4 -57.99 -39.41 30.44
C LEU A 4 -57.05 -38.29 29.99
N ARG A 5 -57.67 -37.12 29.81
CA ARG A 5 -57.15 -35.82 29.40
C ARG A 5 -56.81 -34.96 30.63
N GLY A 6 -55.98 -33.94 30.39
CA GLY A 6 -55.96 -32.67 31.14
C GLY A 6 -54.74 -32.55 32.07
N ASN A 7 -54.06 -31.42 32.22
CA ASN A 7 -54.32 -30.05 31.78
C ASN A 7 -53.01 -29.25 31.70
N ASN A 8 -53.11 -28.20 30.89
CA ASN A 8 -52.19 -27.10 30.61
C ASN A 8 -51.83 -26.29 31.88
N CYS A 9 -50.56 -25.87 32.03
CA CYS A 9 -50.12 -24.69 32.79
C CYS A 9 -48.61 -24.41 32.58
N GLY A 10 -48.26 -23.19 32.18
CA GLY A 10 -46.92 -22.61 32.42
C GLY A 10 -46.08 -22.34 31.17
N ASN A 11 -46.31 -21.18 30.54
CA ASN A 11 -45.42 -20.56 29.57
C ASN A 11 -44.28 -19.81 30.29
N GLN A 12 -43.17 -19.59 29.57
CA GLN A 12 -41.96 -18.79 29.85
C GLN A 12 -40.86 -19.45 30.69
N PHE A 13 -39.77 -19.85 30.02
CA PHE A 13 -38.44 -19.28 30.29
C PHE A 13 -37.55 -19.40 29.04
N VAL A 14 -36.71 -18.40 28.89
CA VAL A 14 -35.87 -18.01 27.74
C VAL A 14 -34.61 -18.88 27.67
N GLY A 15 -34.07 -19.14 26.48
CA GLY A 15 -32.73 -19.74 26.35
C GLY A 15 -32.39 -20.14 24.92
N ALA A 16 -31.81 -19.20 24.18
CA ALA A 16 -31.23 -19.41 22.87
C ALA A 16 -30.02 -20.35 22.92
N SER A 17 -29.80 -21.13 21.86
CA SER A 17 -28.46 -21.42 21.37
C SER A 17 -28.52 -21.83 19.92
N GLY A 18 -28.13 -20.89 19.07
CA GLY A 18 -27.84 -21.12 17.67
C GLY A 18 -26.56 -21.93 17.51
N ILE A 19 -26.55 -22.75 16.48
CA ILE A 19 -25.35 -23.26 15.84
C ILE A 19 -25.16 -22.39 14.59
N ALA A 20 -24.42 -21.30 14.77
CA ALA A 20 -23.89 -20.53 13.64
C ALA A 20 -22.67 -21.27 13.11
N GLU A 21 -22.67 -21.49 11.81
CA GLU A 21 -21.53 -21.97 11.03
C GLU A 21 -20.32 -21.07 11.32
N GLU A 22 -19.21 -21.66 11.77
CA GLU A 22 -17.94 -20.97 11.93
C GLU A 22 -17.44 -20.52 10.57
N GLY A 23 -17.74 -19.27 10.23
CA GLY A 23 -17.08 -18.54 9.16
C GLY A 23 -15.58 -18.52 9.45
N LYS A 24 -14.80 -18.93 8.46
CA LYS A 24 -13.36 -18.68 8.42
C LYS A 24 -13.19 -17.18 8.55
N MET A 25 -12.67 -16.72 9.69
CA MET A 25 -12.23 -15.35 9.85
C MET A 25 -10.85 -15.31 9.18
N ASP A 26 -10.85 -14.88 7.93
CA ASP A 26 -9.66 -14.54 7.18
C ASP A 26 -8.94 -13.48 8.02
N ASN A 27 -7.90 -13.89 8.73
CA ASN A 27 -7.06 -13.02 9.55
C ASN A 27 -6.12 -12.23 8.61
N GLU A 28 -6.66 -11.68 7.53
CA GLU A 28 -5.91 -10.77 6.68
C GLU A 28 -5.85 -9.44 7.43
N PRO A 29 -4.64 -8.94 7.76
CA PRO A 29 -4.51 -7.64 8.39
C PRO A 29 -5.25 -6.62 7.52
N TYR A 30 -6.09 -5.80 8.14
CA TYR A 30 -6.92 -4.84 7.42
C TYR A 30 -6.04 -3.85 6.65
N ARG A 31 -5.87 -4.06 5.34
CA ARG A 31 -5.07 -3.22 4.41
C ARG A 31 -5.88 -2.07 3.78
N GLY A 32 -7.00 -1.70 4.39
CA GLY A 32 -7.98 -0.80 3.77
C GLY A 32 -8.57 -1.39 2.48
N SER A 33 -9.01 -0.52 1.56
CA SER A 33 -9.50 -0.93 0.23
C SER A 33 -8.43 -0.91 -0.86
N PHE A 34 -7.20 -0.53 -0.52
CA PHE A 34 -6.13 -0.37 -1.49
C PHE A 34 -5.61 -1.73 -1.97
N SER A 35 -5.29 -1.79 -3.26
CA SER A 35 -4.63 -2.90 -3.94
C SER A 35 -3.46 -2.36 -4.78
N PRO A 36 -2.37 -3.12 -4.97
CA PRO A 36 -1.30 -2.77 -5.90
C PRO A 36 -1.76 -2.47 -7.33
N ASP A 37 -2.94 -2.96 -7.72
CA ASP A 37 -3.56 -2.70 -9.01
C ASP A 37 -4.29 -1.34 -9.08
N ASP A 38 -4.46 -0.63 -7.96
CA ASP A 38 -4.97 0.75 -7.92
C ASP A 38 -3.92 1.76 -8.40
N ILE A 39 -2.63 1.43 -8.23
CA ILE A 39 -1.53 2.18 -8.87
C ILE A 39 -1.51 1.84 -10.36
N SER A 40 -1.47 2.87 -11.21
CA SER A 40 -1.77 2.70 -12.61
C SER A 40 -0.68 1.89 -13.35
N PRO A 41 -1.06 1.10 -14.37
CA PRO A 41 -0.09 0.44 -15.24
C PRO A 41 0.89 1.43 -15.92
N TRP A 42 0.44 2.66 -16.18
CA TRP A 42 1.27 3.71 -16.80
C TRP A 42 2.47 4.07 -15.92
N PHE A 43 2.26 4.22 -14.61
CA PHE A 43 3.35 4.46 -13.65
C PHE A 43 4.32 3.27 -13.63
N TRP A 44 3.79 2.06 -13.51
CA TRP A 44 4.61 0.85 -13.49
C TRP A 44 5.41 0.64 -14.78
N ASP A 45 4.87 1.01 -15.94
CA ASP A 45 5.57 0.97 -17.21
C ASP A 45 6.74 1.97 -17.25
N ILE A 46 6.61 3.15 -16.64
CA ILE A 46 7.71 4.12 -16.53
C ILE A 46 8.81 3.56 -15.62
N VAL A 47 8.46 3.06 -14.44
CA VAL A 47 9.41 2.44 -13.50
C VAL A 47 10.13 1.26 -14.14
N ALA A 48 9.41 0.44 -14.92
CA ALA A 48 9.99 -0.68 -15.65
C ALA A 48 10.98 -0.23 -16.74
N ARG A 49 10.65 0.80 -17.53
CA ARG A 49 11.57 1.36 -18.55
C ARG A 49 12.82 1.97 -17.94
N ALA A 50 12.70 2.57 -16.76
CA ALA A 50 13.84 3.08 -16.02
C ALA A 50 14.81 1.96 -15.57
N ASP A 51 14.33 0.73 -15.38
CA ASP A 51 15.15 -0.45 -15.04
C ASP A 51 16.11 -0.19 -13.87
N ARG A 52 15.57 0.39 -12.78
CA ARG A 52 16.33 0.76 -11.56
C ARG A 52 17.52 1.69 -11.81
N ASN A 53 17.50 2.43 -12.94
CA ASN A 53 18.52 3.38 -13.31
C ASN A 53 17.94 4.80 -13.22
N ARG A 54 18.48 5.59 -12.27
CA ARG A 54 18.03 6.96 -12.00
C ARG A 54 18.18 7.88 -13.20
N GLU A 55 19.29 7.78 -13.93
CA GLU A 55 19.54 8.60 -15.13
C GLU A 55 18.52 8.29 -16.24
N ARG A 56 18.11 7.03 -16.37
CA ARG A 56 17.04 6.64 -17.31
C ARG A 56 15.69 7.20 -16.90
N LEU A 57 15.35 7.10 -15.61
CA LEU A 57 14.09 7.68 -15.12
C LEU A 57 14.09 9.20 -15.31
N GLU A 58 15.18 9.88 -14.96
CA GLU A 58 15.35 11.32 -15.15
C GLU A 58 15.17 11.72 -16.61
N ALA A 59 15.77 10.99 -17.54
CA ALA A 59 15.61 11.22 -18.99
C ALA A 59 14.15 11.03 -19.46
N GLU A 60 13.46 9.99 -18.97
CA GLU A 60 12.03 9.78 -19.25
C GLU A 60 11.18 10.95 -18.73
N LEU A 61 11.39 11.36 -17.47
CA LEU A 61 10.68 12.47 -16.82
C LEU A 61 10.95 13.81 -17.53
N HIS A 62 12.14 14.03 -18.06
CA HIS A 62 12.45 15.22 -18.86
C HIS A 62 11.65 15.32 -20.16
N GLY A 63 11.23 14.19 -20.72
CA GLY A 63 10.39 14.11 -21.92
C GLY A 63 8.90 14.32 -21.67
N MET A 64 8.45 14.19 -20.42
CA MET A 64 7.03 14.23 -20.05
C MET A 64 6.45 15.65 -20.00
N THR A 65 5.13 15.76 -19.98
CA THR A 65 4.45 17.03 -19.67
C THR A 65 4.57 17.38 -18.19
N ARG A 66 4.13 18.60 -17.84
CA ARG A 66 4.06 19.05 -16.44
C ARG A 66 3.15 18.15 -15.62
N GLU A 67 1.96 17.86 -16.15
CA GLU A 67 0.91 17.07 -15.51
C GLU A 67 1.33 15.60 -15.36
N GLU A 68 2.08 15.06 -16.32
CA GLU A 68 2.63 13.71 -16.24
C GLU A 68 3.69 13.58 -15.14
N ILE A 69 4.57 14.57 -14.95
CA ILE A 69 5.54 14.53 -13.84
C ILE A 69 4.83 14.60 -12.49
N ILE A 70 3.82 15.47 -12.35
CA ILE A 70 3.03 15.58 -11.12
C ILE A 70 2.36 14.24 -10.83
N ARG A 71 1.66 13.68 -11.82
CA ARG A 71 1.00 12.38 -11.68
C ARG A 71 1.98 11.25 -11.32
N PHE A 72 3.18 11.25 -11.92
CA PHE A 72 4.20 10.26 -11.57
C PHE A 72 4.62 10.41 -10.11
N ASN A 73 4.82 11.64 -9.61
CA ASN A 73 5.13 11.90 -8.22
C ASN A 73 4.01 11.41 -7.28
N ASP A 74 2.76 11.75 -7.59
CA ASP A 74 1.61 11.37 -6.79
C ASP A 74 1.48 9.84 -6.72
N GLU A 75 1.59 9.12 -7.84
CA GLU A 75 1.52 7.65 -7.84
C GLU A 75 2.73 7.00 -7.16
N PHE A 76 3.91 7.63 -7.18
CA PHE A 76 5.09 7.16 -6.45
C PHE A 76 4.88 7.27 -4.93
N GLU A 77 4.46 8.46 -4.47
CA GLU A 77 4.20 8.74 -3.06
C GLU A 77 3.04 7.88 -2.53
N GLU A 78 1.96 7.73 -3.30
CA GLU A 78 0.85 6.86 -2.97
C GLU A 78 1.29 5.39 -2.88
N ALA A 79 2.12 4.90 -3.79
CA ALA A 79 2.62 3.53 -3.67
C ALA A 79 3.50 3.34 -2.42
N ALA A 80 4.34 4.32 -2.09
CA ALA A 80 5.27 4.25 -0.96
C ALA A 80 4.55 4.35 0.39
N VAL A 81 3.58 5.26 0.54
CA VAL A 81 2.87 5.47 1.81
C VAL A 81 2.11 4.21 2.26
N GLN A 82 1.65 3.39 1.31
CA GLN A 82 0.96 2.14 1.60
C GLN A 82 1.87 1.07 2.23
N LEU A 83 3.20 1.22 2.12
CA LEU A 83 4.16 0.30 2.72
C LEU A 83 4.70 0.78 4.08
N VAL A 84 4.40 2.01 4.53
CA VAL A 84 4.87 2.51 5.84
C VAL A 84 3.84 2.36 6.95
N ASP A 85 2.76 1.62 6.71
CA ASP A 85 1.75 1.25 7.70
C ASP A 85 1.70 -0.28 7.90
N GLU A 86 0.87 -0.75 8.84
CA GLU A 86 0.66 -2.17 9.08
C GLU A 86 -0.02 -2.86 7.90
N PRO A 87 0.35 -4.11 7.57
CA PRO A 87 1.25 -4.99 8.32
C PRO A 87 2.75 -4.77 8.04
N PHE A 88 3.13 -3.93 7.08
CA PHE A 88 4.50 -3.86 6.56
C PHE A 88 5.48 -3.30 7.59
N LEU A 89 5.06 -2.26 8.32
CA LEU A 89 5.88 -1.61 9.32
C LEU A 89 6.38 -2.58 10.40
N SER A 90 5.55 -3.53 10.83
CA SER A 90 5.94 -4.56 11.81
C SER A 90 7.08 -5.49 11.33
N TYR A 91 7.31 -5.59 10.01
CA TYR A 91 8.36 -6.42 9.43
C TYR A 91 9.64 -5.64 9.04
N MET A 92 9.63 -4.31 9.10
CA MET A 92 10.81 -3.47 8.77
C MET A 92 11.88 -3.45 9.87
N GLY A 93 11.63 -4.09 11.01
CA GLY A 93 12.57 -4.26 12.11
C GLY A 93 12.26 -3.39 13.33
N ASP A 94 12.65 -3.90 14.51
CA ASP A 94 12.35 -3.24 15.79
C ASP A 94 12.99 -1.84 15.87
N GLY A 95 12.17 -0.82 16.08
CA GLY A 95 12.63 0.55 16.28
C GLY A 95 13.09 1.26 15.01
N VAL A 96 12.66 0.82 13.83
CA VAL A 96 12.80 1.59 12.59
C VAL A 96 12.21 3.00 12.78
N SER A 97 12.95 4.03 12.37
CA SER A 97 12.45 5.41 12.37
C SER A 97 11.47 5.61 11.21
N GLU A 98 10.61 6.64 11.30
CA GLU A 98 9.71 7.02 10.20
C GLU A 98 10.48 7.23 8.89
N ASP A 99 11.59 7.97 8.94
CA ASP A 99 12.49 8.17 7.78
C ASP A 99 13.04 6.85 7.23
N GLY A 100 13.36 5.90 8.12
CA GLY A 100 13.91 4.60 7.71
C GLY A 100 12.86 3.70 7.07
N ALA A 101 11.62 3.76 7.55
CA ALA A 101 10.49 3.08 6.94
C ALA A 101 10.19 3.65 5.55
N GLN A 102 10.21 4.98 5.41
CA GLN A 102 10.04 5.65 4.12
C GLN A 102 11.15 5.29 3.12
N ASP A 103 12.41 5.28 3.55
CA ASP A 103 13.54 4.87 2.70
C ASP A 103 13.38 3.43 2.17
N ILE A 104 12.86 2.52 3.00
CA ILE A 104 12.56 1.13 2.62
C ILE A 104 11.41 1.11 1.60
N ALA A 105 10.32 1.83 1.86
CA ALA A 105 9.16 1.89 0.98
C ALA A 105 9.52 2.45 -0.41
N ASP A 106 10.22 3.58 -0.44
CA ASP A 106 10.70 4.22 -1.67
C ASP A 106 11.59 3.27 -2.47
N TYR A 107 12.49 2.54 -1.80
CA TYR A 107 13.33 1.53 -2.43
C TYR A 107 12.51 0.41 -3.07
N VAL A 108 11.49 -0.11 -2.36
CA VAL A 108 10.62 -1.19 -2.84
C VAL A 108 9.85 -0.76 -4.08
N VAL A 109 9.22 0.42 -4.06
CA VAL A 109 8.51 0.98 -5.22
C VAL A 109 9.45 1.12 -6.42
N SER A 110 10.68 1.57 -6.17
CA SER A 110 11.72 1.73 -7.21
C SER A 110 12.18 0.41 -7.84
N GLN A 111 11.93 -0.75 -7.20
CA GLN A 111 12.18 -2.06 -7.80
C GLN A 111 11.11 -2.49 -8.82
N GLY A 112 9.97 -1.79 -8.86
CA GLY A 112 8.89 -2.02 -9.81
C GLY A 112 7.79 -2.98 -9.33
N LYS A 113 6.74 -3.09 -10.14
CA LYS A 113 5.46 -3.74 -9.77
C LYS A 113 5.61 -5.15 -9.23
N GLY A 114 6.52 -5.95 -9.81
CA GLY A 114 6.70 -7.34 -9.41
C GLY A 114 7.16 -7.49 -7.96
N VAL A 115 8.17 -6.70 -7.56
CA VAL A 115 8.68 -6.71 -6.18
C VAL A 115 7.66 -6.10 -5.23
N TYR A 116 7.02 -5.01 -5.64
CA TYR A 116 5.95 -4.38 -4.85
C TYR A 116 4.81 -5.36 -4.56
N ALA A 117 4.31 -6.06 -5.58
CA ALA A 117 3.23 -7.05 -5.43
C ALA A 117 3.65 -8.28 -4.61
N GLU A 118 4.92 -8.70 -4.72
CA GLU A 118 5.47 -9.79 -3.90
C GLU A 118 5.45 -9.43 -2.41
N ILE A 119 5.90 -8.23 -2.06
CA ILE A 119 5.89 -7.72 -0.69
C ILE A 119 4.45 -7.51 -0.22
N TRP A 120 3.57 -6.96 -1.07
CA TRP A 120 2.15 -6.83 -0.75
C TRP A 120 1.53 -8.17 -0.37
N ALA A 121 1.82 -9.23 -1.13
CA ALA A 121 1.33 -10.57 -0.84
C ALA A 121 1.99 -11.21 0.39
N ARG A 122 3.26 -10.88 0.69
CA ARG A 122 4.06 -11.44 1.78
C ARG A 122 4.84 -10.33 2.52
N PRO A 123 4.18 -9.57 3.40
CA PRO A 123 4.79 -8.43 4.10
C PRO A 123 6.08 -8.78 4.84
N GLU A 124 6.23 -10.02 5.30
CA GLU A 124 7.43 -10.54 5.97
C GLU A 124 8.68 -10.59 5.09
N THR A 125 8.53 -10.39 3.78
CA THR A 125 9.65 -10.32 2.82
C THR A 125 10.16 -8.90 2.58
N ILE A 126 9.55 -7.89 3.22
CA ILE A 126 10.00 -6.52 3.09
C ILE A 126 11.44 -6.37 3.62
N PRO A 127 12.29 -5.55 2.97
CA PRO A 127 13.63 -5.28 3.48
C PRO A 127 13.58 -4.62 4.87
N THR A 128 14.49 -4.99 5.76
CA THR A 128 14.62 -4.37 7.10
C THR A 128 15.59 -3.21 7.13
N THR A 129 16.43 -3.07 6.10
CA THR A 129 17.39 -1.98 5.97
C THR A 129 17.60 -1.65 4.51
N VAL A 130 17.67 -0.36 4.19
CA VAL A 130 18.22 0.14 2.93
C VAL A 130 19.35 1.08 3.30
N LYS A 131 20.44 1.09 2.51
CA LYS A 131 21.50 2.06 2.77
C LYS A 131 20.98 3.46 2.43
N PRO A 132 21.24 4.47 3.27
CA PRO A 132 20.94 5.84 2.92
C PRO A 132 21.57 6.18 1.57
N ASN A 133 20.77 6.74 0.65
CA ASN A 133 21.17 7.05 -0.73
C ASN A 133 21.55 5.84 -1.59
N GLU A 134 20.92 4.68 -1.38
CA GLU A 134 21.07 3.54 -2.31
C GLU A 134 20.78 4.03 -3.75
N PRO A 135 21.70 3.87 -4.71
CA PRO A 135 21.64 4.52 -6.03
C PRO A 135 20.45 4.07 -6.90
N HIS A 136 19.67 3.11 -6.42
CA HIS A 136 18.51 2.55 -7.11
C HIS A 136 17.16 3.05 -6.57
N THR A 137 17.13 3.92 -5.56
CA THR A 137 15.87 4.62 -5.20
C THR A 137 15.52 5.66 -6.25
N PHE A 138 14.24 5.84 -6.54
CA PHE A 138 13.70 6.88 -7.42
C PHE A 138 13.10 8.07 -6.66
N ALA A 139 13.12 8.02 -5.32
CA ALA A 139 12.66 9.09 -4.46
C ALA A 139 13.24 10.46 -4.86
N GLY A 140 12.36 11.47 -4.87
CA GLY A 140 12.68 12.87 -5.15
C GLY A 140 13.06 13.20 -6.61
N LEU A 141 13.17 12.22 -7.52
CA LEU A 141 13.55 12.50 -8.91
C LEU A 141 12.52 13.34 -9.65
N ALA A 142 11.23 13.06 -9.47
CA ALA A 142 10.16 13.85 -10.07
C ALA A 142 10.21 15.31 -9.63
N SER A 143 10.33 15.55 -8.32
CA SER A 143 10.49 16.89 -7.73
C SER A 143 11.72 17.61 -8.26
N ASN A 144 12.87 16.94 -8.39
CA ASN A 144 14.09 17.52 -8.94
C ASN A 144 13.90 17.94 -10.41
N VAL A 145 13.41 17.03 -11.26
CA VAL A 145 13.16 17.31 -12.69
C VAL A 145 12.14 18.43 -12.85
N PHE A 146 11.08 18.43 -12.03
CA PHE A 146 10.06 19.45 -12.05
C PHE A 146 10.63 20.84 -11.71
N TRP A 147 11.41 20.93 -10.64
CA TRP A 147 12.09 22.17 -10.27
C TRP A 147 13.06 22.65 -11.35
N GLU A 148 13.83 21.75 -11.95
CA GLU A 148 14.79 22.10 -13.00
C GLU A 148 14.11 22.66 -14.26
N ARG A 149 12.98 22.05 -14.67
CA ARG A 149 12.24 22.41 -15.88
C ARG A 149 11.34 23.63 -15.70
N PHE A 150 10.67 23.74 -14.56
CA PHE A 150 9.61 24.73 -14.34
C PHE A 150 9.95 25.79 -13.28
N ARG A 151 11.00 25.59 -12.47
CA ARG A 151 11.41 26.49 -11.38
C ARG A 151 10.33 26.68 -10.31
N GLU A 152 9.53 25.64 -10.11
CA GLU A 152 8.42 25.57 -9.17
C GLU A 152 8.51 24.26 -8.38
N LEU A 153 7.88 24.20 -7.22
CA LEU A 153 7.66 22.94 -6.50
C LEU A 153 6.49 22.19 -7.14
N ILE A 154 6.51 20.86 -7.06
CA ILE A 154 5.32 20.06 -7.38
C ILE A 154 4.18 20.53 -6.46
N PRO A 155 3.01 20.91 -6.99
CA PRO A 155 1.88 21.27 -6.15
C PRO A 155 1.49 20.05 -5.31
N TYR A 156 1.52 20.18 -3.99
CA TYR A 156 0.84 19.21 -3.14
C TYR A 156 -0.65 19.23 -3.51
N GLN A 157 -1.25 18.07 -3.72
CA GLN A 157 -2.70 17.99 -3.71
C GLN A 157 -3.15 18.39 -2.30
N LEU A 158 -3.51 19.65 -2.11
CA LEU A 158 -4.31 20.05 -0.98
C LEU A 158 -5.63 19.31 -1.19
N ASP A 159 -5.90 18.31 -0.36
CA ASP A 159 -7.24 17.77 -0.21
C ASP A 159 -8.17 18.97 0.08
N GLU A 160 -8.80 19.50 -0.97
CA GLU A 160 -9.91 20.45 -0.83
C GLU A 160 -11.07 19.65 -0.23
N PHE A 161 -11.08 19.56 1.10
CA PHE A 161 -12.20 19.08 1.91
C PHE A 161 -13.39 20.05 1.86
#